data_AF-A0A965HI79-F1
#
_entry.id   AF-A0A965HI79-F1
#
_cell.length_a   1.000
_cell.length_b   1.000
_cell.length_c   1.000
_cell.angle_alpha   90.00
_cell.angle_beta   90.00
_cell.angle_gamma   90.00
#
_symmetry.space_group_name_H-M   'P 1'
#
loop_
_entity.id
_entity.type
_entity.pdbx_description
1 polymer ?
#
loop_
_entity_poly.entity_id
_entity_poly.type
_entity_poly.pdbx_seq_one_letter_code
_entity_poly.pdbx_strand_id
1 'polypeptide(L)' 'MTITADEVQKTGHPLIISKHGKKVVRLIPEYSSQPWKTLAGRGKFQGDPFAPAIDESDIEALH' A
#
# COMPACT_ATOMS: atom_id res chain seq x y z
N MET A 1 -2.16 24.67 17.24
CA MET A 1 -2.73 23.81 16.19
C MET A 1 -2.39 22.38 16.57
N THR A 2 -3.29 21.71 17.27
CA THR A 2 -3.04 20.36 17.82
C THR A 2 -3.52 19.36 16.78
N ILE A 3 -2.62 18.91 15.91
CA ILE A 3 -2.92 17.89 14.91
C ILE A 3 -2.76 16.54 15.62
N THR A 4 -3.88 15.94 16.01
CA THR A 4 -3.96 14.69 16.79
C THR A 4 -3.68 13.46 15.91
N ALA A 5 -3.32 12.33 16.53
CA ALA A 5 -3.03 11.06 15.85
C ALA A 5 -4.14 10.60 14.89
N ASP A 6 -5.39 11.01 15.15
CA ASP A 6 -6.55 10.80 14.26
C ASP A 6 -6.33 11.30 12.83
N GLU A 7 -5.67 12.46 12.65
CA GLU A 7 -5.44 13.00 11.31
C GLU A 7 -4.38 12.20 10.54
N VAL A 8 -3.41 11.60 11.23
CA VAL A 8 -2.42 10.69 10.62
C VAL A 8 -3.09 9.41 10.14
N GLN A 9 -4.00 8.86 10.96
CA GLN A 9 -4.85 7.71 10.61
C GLN A 9 -5.73 8.01 9.40
N LYS A 10 -6.42 9.17 9.40
CA LYS A 10 -7.37 9.55 8.34
C LYS A 10 -6.71 9.87 7.01
N THR A 11 -5.58 10.57 7.03
CA THR A 11 -4.89 11.01 5.82
C THR A 11 -3.92 9.96 5.27
N GLY A 12 -3.48 9.01 6.09
CA GLY A 12 -2.46 8.03 5.72
C GLY A 12 -1.06 8.63 5.54
N HIS A 13 -0.87 9.91 5.84
CA HIS A 13 0.41 10.59 5.67
C HIS A 13 1.21 10.54 6.98
N PRO A 14 2.48 10.10 6.95
CA PRO A 14 3.31 10.05 8.15
C PRO A 14 3.65 11.45 8.65
N LEU A 15 3.55 11.65 9.97
CA LEU A 15 3.86 12.93 10.64
C LEU A 15 5.21 12.83 11.37
N ILE A 16 6.06 13.84 11.17
CA ILE A 16 7.34 13.95 11.87
C ILE A 16 7.20 14.99 12.96
N ILE A 17 7.27 14.56 14.21
CA ILE A 17 7.32 15.45 15.38
C ILE A 17 8.78 15.77 15.68
N SER A 18 9.10 17.07 15.68
CA SER A 18 10.41 17.57 16.07
C SER A 18 10.31 18.36 17.38
N LYS A 19 11.35 18.26 18.22
CA LYS A 19 11.53 19.05 19.44
C LYS A 19 12.87 19.77 19.34
N HIS A 20 12.86 21.10 19.45
CA HIS A 20 14.05 21.96 19.25
C HIS A 20 14.79 21.68 17.93
N GLY A 21 14.06 21.55 16.82
CA GLY A 21 14.65 21.31 15.49
C GLY A 21 15.20 19.90 15.27
N LYS A 22 15.20 19.03 16.29
CA LYS A 22 15.60 17.62 16.17
C LYS A 22 14.37 16.74 16.03
N LYS A 23 14.38 15.81 15.07
CA LYS A 23 13.32 14.81 14.88
C LYS A 23 13.32 13.87 16.08
N VAL A 24 12.19 13.76 16.79
CA VAL A 24 12.09 12.93 18.01
C VAL A 24 11.19 11.73 17.77
N VAL A 25 10.09 11.91 17.04
CA VAL A 25 9.11 10.85 16.81
C VAL A 25 8.58 10.93 15.38
N ARG A 26 8.41 9.77 14.75
CA ARG A 26 7.67 9.63 13.50
C ARG A 26 6.39 8.85 13.79
N LEU A 27 5.24 9.48 13.58
CA LEU A 27 3.97 8.75 13.56
C LEU A 27 3.72 8.24 12.14
N ILE A 28 3.43 6.95 12.05
CA ILE A 28 2.99 6.30 10.83
C ILE A 28 1.54 5.83 11.04
N PRO A 29 0.69 5.88 10.01
CA PRO A 29 -0.62 5.27 10.10
C PRO A 29 -0.47 3.76 10.32
N GLU A 30 -1.36 3.20 11.13
CA GLU A 30 -1.44 1.75 11.29
C GLU A 30 -2.17 1.17 10.09
N TYR A 31 -1.47 0.36 9.30
CA TYR A 31 -2.11 -0.42 8.25
C TYR A 31 -2.62 -1.73 8.83
N SER A 32 -3.81 -2.17 8.40
CA SER A 32 -4.28 -3.52 8.69
C SER A 32 -3.21 -4.53 8.29
N SER A 33 -2.98 -5.54 9.14
CA SER A 33 -1.97 -6.58 8.90
C SER A 33 -2.18 -7.33 7.58
N GLN A 34 -3.38 -7.26 7.01
CA GLN A 34 -3.74 -7.91 5.74
C GLN A 34 -4.56 -6.94 4.89
N PRO A 35 -3.92 -5.94 4.25
CA PRO A 35 -4.62 -4.90 3.50
C PRO A 35 -5.44 -5.49 2.33
N TRP A 36 -5.00 -6.59 1.73
CA TRP A 36 -5.73 -7.30 0.67
C TRP A 36 -7.06 -7.90 1.12
N LYS A 37 -7.30 -8.13 2.42
CA LYS A 37 -8.62 -8.55 2.90
C LYS A 37 -9.71 -7.51 2.63
N THR A 38 -9.35 -6.23 2.52
CA THR A 38 -10.29 -5.17 2.15
C THR A 38 -10.76 -5.27 0.69
N LEU A 39 -10.02 -6.01 -0.15
CA LEU A 39 -10.32 -6.25 -1.56
C LEU A 39 -11.19 -7.49 -1.76
N ALA A 40 -11.36 -8.33 -0.73
CA ALA A 40 -12.18 -9.54 -0.80
C ALA A 40 -13.63 -9.20 -1.16
N GLY A 41 -14.15 -9.81 -2.24
CA GLY A 41 -15.50 -9.56 -2.75
C GLY A 41 -15.69 -8.21 -3.47
N ARG A 42 -14.65 -7.37 -3.56
CA ARG A 42 -14.67 -6.10 -4.31
C ARG A 42 -13.86 -6.14 -5.60
N GLY A 43 -12.95 -7.10 -5.72
CA GLY A 43 -12.21 -7.32 -6.96
C GLY A 43 -13.10 -7.89 -8.06
N LYS A 44 -13.04 -7.28 -9.25
CA LYS A 44 -13.47 -7.92 -10.49
C LYS A 44 -12.23 -8.46 -11.18
N PHE A 45 -12.30 -9.69 -11.68
CA PHE A 45 -11.27 -10.20 -12.58
C PHE A 45 -11.25 -9.33 -13.83
N GLN A 46 -10.07 -8.85 -14.20
CA GLN A 46 -9.84 -8.13 -15.44
C GLN A 46 -8.96 -9.02 -16.32
N GLY A 47 -9.50 -9.50 -17.43
CA GLY A 47 -8.84 -10.45 -18.34
C GLY A 47 -9.42 -11.86 -18.28
N ASP A 48 -8.83 -12.76 -19.07
CA ASP A 48 -9.16 -14.18 -19.08
C ASP A 48 -8.31 -14.91 -18.02
N PRO A 49 -8.92 -15.53 -16.98
CA PRO A 49 -8.19 -16.24 -15.94
C PRO A 49 -7.51 -17.53 -16.44
N PHE A 50 -7.86 -18.00 -17.64
CA PHE A 50 -7.27 -19.19 -18.25
C PHE A 50 -6.22 -18.86 -19.32
N ALA A 51 -6.02 -17.57 -19.62
CA ALA A 51 -4.96 -17.18 -20.52
C ALA A 51 -3.58 -17.48 -19.91
N PRO A 52 -2.62 -17.94 -20.72
CA PRO A 52 -1.25 -18.13 -20.26
C PRO A 52 -0.67 -16.79 -19.77
N ALA A 53 0.03 -16.84 -18.64
CA ALA A 53 0.61 -15.66 -17.99
C ALA A 53 1.82 -15.08 -18.76
N ILE A 54 2.41 -15.88 -19.64
CA ILE A 54 3.57 -15.55 -20.47
C ILE A 54 3.23 -16.02 -21.88
N ASP A 55 3.48 -15.17 -22.87
CA ASP A 55 3.29 -15.52 -24.27
C ASP A 55 4.37 -16.53 -24.69
N GLU A 56 4.03 -17.48 -25.56
CA GLU A 56 4.97 -18.50 -26.02
C GLU A 56 6.19 -17.86 -26.74
N SER A 57 5.99 -16.72 -27.41
CA SER A 57 7.06 -15.95 -28.03
C SER A 57 8.07 -15.35 -27.04
N ASP A 58 7.65 -15.07 -25.80
CA ASP A 58 8.54 -14.59 -24.73
C ASP A 58 9.43 -15.72 -24.17
N ILE A 59 8.98 -16.98 -24.28
CA ILE A 59 9.75 -18.17 -23.86
C ILE A 59 10.84 -18.50 -24.87
N GLU A 60 10.52 -18.41 -26.17
CA GLU A 60 11.49 -18.63 -27.25
C GLU A 60 12.63 -17.59 -27.23
N ALA A 61 12.37 -16.36 -26.79
CA ALA A 61 13.37 -15.31 -26.70
C ALA A 61 14.47 -15.55 -25.65
N LEU A 62 14.29 -16.54 -24.77
CA LEU A 62 15.25 -16.94 -23.72
C LEU A 62 16.14 -18.13 -24.11
N HIS A 63 15.99 -18.66 -25.33
CA HIS A 63 16.70 -19.84 -25.82
C HIS A 63 17.68 -19.48 -26.94
#